data_AF-A0A0U1L1S5-F1
#
_entry.id   AF-A0A0U1L1S5-F1
#
_cell.length_a   1.000
_cell.length_b   1.000
_cell.length_c   1.000
_cell.angle_alpha   90.00
_cell.angle_beta   90.00
_cell.angle_gamma   90.00
#
_symmetry.space_group_name_H-M   'P 1'
#
loop_
_entity.id
_entity.type
_entity.pdbx_description
1 polymer ?
#
loop_
_entity_poly.entity_id
_entity_poly.type
_entity_poly.pdbx_seq_one_letter_code
_entity_poly.pdbx_strand_id
1 'polypeptide(L)' 'MEMIAALVYKLVDGATCEEFKEAGWEGQFAQHDHGLFWTDANGVPWSAKYIACLGDPITDLTEDMAADGAIM' A
#
# COMPACT_ATOMS: atom_id res chain seq x y z
N MET A 1 -0.33 9.86 0.78
CA MET A 1 -1.29 8.75 0.60
C MET A 1 -2.27 8.99 -0.54
N GLU A 2 -2.91 10.17 -0.60
CA GLU A 2 -3.85 10.54 -1.66
C GLU A 2 -3.26 10.48 -3.08
N MET A 3 -2.02 10.94 -3.27
CA MET A 3 -1.36 10.88 -4.59
C MET A 3 -1.16 9.45 -5.10
N ILE A 4 -0.78 8.52 -4.22
CA ILE A 4 -0.60 7.11 -4.59
C ILE A 4 -1.94 6.47 -4.92
N ALA A 5 -2.99 6.74 -4.12
CA ALA A 5 -4.34 6.27 -4.43
C ALA A 5 -4.83 6.79 -5.79
N ALA A 6 -4.60 8.07 -6.09
CA ALA A 6 -4.98 8.66 -7.36
C ALA A 6 -4.23 8.03 -8.54
N LEU A 7 -2.94 7.75 -8.38
CA LEU A 7 -2.14 7.06 -9.40
C LEU A 7 -2.65 5.64 -9.64
N VAL A 8 -2.88 4.86 -8.57
CA VAL A 8 -3.43 3.50 -8.69
C VAL A 8 -4.80 3.54 -9.34
N TYR A 9 -5.68 4.45 -8.91
CA TYR A 9 -6.99 4.63 -9.53
C TYR A 9 -6.89 4.89 -11.03
N LYS A 10 -5.96 5.76 -11.46
CA LYS A 10 -5.73 6.04 -12.88
C LYS A 10 -5.13 4.88 -13.67
N LEU A 11 -4.37 4.00 -13.02
CA LEU A 11 -3.84 2.78 -13.66
C LEU A 11 -4.93 1.73 -13.89
N VAL A 12 -5.93 1.66 -13.01
CA VAL A 12 -7.01 0.66 -13.08
C VAL A 12 -8.31 1.18 -13.69
N ASP A 13 -8.35 2.46 -14.09
CA ASP A 13 -9.51 3.13 -14.70
C ASP A 13 -9.84 2.47 -16.05
N GLY A 14 -10.95 1.74 -16.11
CA GLY A 14 -11.40 1.03 -17.32
C GLY A 14 -10.83 -0.38 -17.53
N ALA A 15 -10.03 -0.90 -16.59
CA ALA A 15 -9.58 -2.29 -16.63
C ALA A 15 -10.75 -3.27 -16.44
N THR A 16 -10.66 -4.44 -17.04
CA THR A 16 -11.66 -5.50 -16.94
C THR A 16 -11.33 -6.46 -15.81
N CYS A 17 -12.34 -7.18 -15.30
CA CYS A 17 -12.16 -8.18 -14.23
C CYS A 17 -11.13 -9.28 -14.61
N GLU A 18 -11.01 -9.62 -15.90
CA GLU A 18 -10.01 -10.59 -16.36
C GLU A 18 -8.58 -10.03 -16.27
N GLU A 19 -8.37 -8.75 -16.60
CA GLU A 19 -7.05 -8.10 -16.44
C GLU A 19 -6.64 -8.01 -14.96
N PHE A 20 -7.59 -7.79 -14.04
CA PHE A 20 -7.33 -7.85 -12.60
C PHE A 20 -6.91 -9.26 -12.14
N LYS A 21 -7.51 -10.32 -12.68
CA LYS A 21 -7.12 -11.71 -12.37
C LYS A 21 -5.74 -12.05 -12.93
N GLU A 22 -5.43 -11.64 -14.15
CA GLU A 22 -4.10 -11.83 -14.73
C GLU A 22 -3.00 -11.11 -13.94
N ALA A 23 -3.34 -9.95 -13.35
CA ALA A 23 -2.46 -9.19 -12.46
C ALA A 23 -2.38 -9.74 -11.02
N GLY A 24 -3.14 -10.79 -10.66
CA GLY A 24 -3.17 -11.34 -9.30
C GLY A 24 -3.89 -10.45 -8.28
N TRP A 25 -4.78 -9.57 -8.74
CA TRP A 25 -5.58 -8.64 -7.93
C TRP A 25 -7.05 -9.06 -7.80
N GLU A 26 -7.39 -10.32 -8.09
CA GLU A 26 -8.78 -10.79 -8.06
C GLU A 26 -9.43 -10.66 -6.68
N GLY A 27 -8.66 -10.85 -5.61
CA GLY A 27 -9.14 -10.69 -4.24
C GLY A 27 -9.50 -9.24 -3.90
N GLN A 28 -8.70 -8.29 -4.40
CA GLN A 28 -8.95 -6.86 -4.24
C GLN A 28 -10.20 -6.43 -5.00
N PHE A 29 -10.28 -6.84 -6.27
CA PHE A 29 -11.43 -6.52 -7.13
C PHE A 29 -12.74 -7.07 -6.56
N ALA A 30 -12.73 -8.31 -6.05
CA ALA A 30 -13.93 -8.92 -5.48
C ALA A 30 -14.46 -8.20 -4.23
N GLN A 31 -13.60 -7.55 -3.44
CA GLN A 31 -13.98 -6.88 -2.19
C GLN A 31 -14.18 -5.36 -2.37
N HIS A 32 -13.43 -4.76 -3.29
CA HIS A 32 -13.28 -3.31 -3.38
C HIS A 32 -13.45 -2.75 -4.81
N ASP A 33 -13.79 -3.59 -5.79
CA ASP A 33 -13.93 -3.21 -7.21
C ASP A 33 -12.66 -2.50 -7.71
N HIS A 34 -12.78 -1.34 -8.36
CA HIS A 34 -11.63 -0.51 -8.76
C HIS A 34 -11.02 0.31 -7.60
N GLY A 35 -11.56 0.19 -6.39
CA GLY A 35 -11.09 0.89 -5.21
C GLY A 35 -9.78 0.32 -4.68
N LEU A 36 -8.80 1.19 -4.43
CA LEU A 36 -7.58 0.81 -3.73
C LEU A 36 -7.88 0.59 -2.24
N PHE A 37 -7.62 -0.62 -1.75
CA PHE A 37 -7.56 -0.93 -0.33
C PHE A 37 -6.10 -1.08 0.13
N TRP A 38 -5.78 -0.52 1.29
CA TRP A 38 -4.41 -0.40 1.81
C TRP A 38 -3.82 -1.74 2.23
N THR A 39 -3.24 -2.42 1.26
CA THR A 39 -2.57 -3.72 1.40
C THR A 39 -1.20 -3.65 0.74
N ASP A 40 -0.25 -4.45 1.23
CA ASP A 40 1.01 -4.66 0.52
C ASP A 40 0.81 -5.54 -0.73
N ALA A 41 1.88 -5.79 -1.48
CA ALA A 41 1.84 -6.62 -2.69
C ALA A 41 1.43 -8.08 -2.44
N ASN A 42 1.48 -8.56 -1.19
CA ASN A 42 1.03 -9.89 -0.79
C ASN A 42 -0.39 -9.89 -0.20
N GLY A 43 -1.08 -8.75 -0.21
CA GLY A 43 -2.43 -8.60 0.32
C GLY A 43 -2.50 -8.41 1.84
N VAL A 44 -1.38 -8.12 2.52
CA VAL A 44 -1.37 -7.87 3.97
C VAL A 44 -1.89 -6.47 4.26
N PRO A 45 -2.98 -6.31 5.03
CA PRO A 45 -3.53 -4.99 5.33
C PRO A 45 -2.57 -4.14 6.15
N TRP A 46 -2.54 -2.85 5.83
CA TRP A 46 -1.84 -1.87 6.63
C TRP A 46 -2.37 -1.88 8.08
N SER A 47 -1.45 -1.76 9.04
CA SER A 47 -1.80 -1.65 10.46
C SER A 47 -0.88 -0.67 11.19
N ALA A 48 -1.34 -0.16 12.33
CA ALA A 48 -0.57 0.73 13.18
C ALA A 48 0.76 0.13 13.69
N LYS A 49 0.95 -1.20 13.58
CA LYS A 49 2.20 -1.87 13.96
C LYS A 49 3.39 -1.42 13.11
N TYR A 50 3.15 -0.82 11.95
CA TYR A 50 4.18 -0.30 11.06
C TYR A 50 4.65 1.11 11.43
N ILE A 51 4.09 1.74 12.47
CA ILE A 51 4.51 3.04 12.96
C ILE A 51 5.31 2.86 14.25
N ALA A 52 6.57 3.30 14.25
CA ALA A 52 7.38 3.41 15.46
C ALA A 52 7.19 4.80 16.09
N CYS A 53 7.05 4.82 17.42
CA CYS A 53 7.05 6.05 18.23
C CYS A 53 7.52 5.67 19.62
N LEU A 54 8.84 5.69 19.82
CA LEU A 54 9.51 5.15 21.00
C LEU A 54 9.76 6.25 22.05
N GLY A 55 9.67 7.53 21.64
CA GLY A 55 9.77 8.68 22.53
C GLY A 55 11.22 9.08 22.84
N ASP A 56 12.19 8.39 22.26
CA ASP A 56 13.60 8.78 22.23
C ASP A 56 13.94 9.33 20.83
N PRO A 57 14.30 10.62 20.70
CA PRO A 57 14.55 11.24 19.41
C PRO A 57 15.66 10.59 18.57
N ILE A 58 16.66 9.97 19.19
CA ILE A 58 17.73 9.27 18.45
C ILE A 58 17.18 8.00 17.83
N THR A 59 16.46 7.20 18.62
CA THR A 59 15.86 5.95 18.16
C THR A 59 14.80 6.21 17.07
N ASP A 60 13.94 7.21 17.26
CA ASP A 60 12.92 7.57 16.27
C ASP A 60 13.55 8.01 14.94
N LEU A 61 14.62 8.82 14.97
CA LEU A 61 15.35 9.22 13.75
C LEU A 61 16.05 8.04 13.06
N THR A 62 16.60 7.10 13.83
CA THR A 62 17.24 5.92 13.23
C THR A 62 16.24 5.01 12.54
N GLU A 63 15.03 4.87 13.10
CA GLU A 63 13.93 4.13 12.47
C GLU A 63 13.40 4.87 11.23
N ASP A 64 13.24 6.19 11.28
CA ASP A 64 12.82 7.00 10.12
C ASP A 64 13.79 6.85 8.94
N MET A 65 15.10 6.90 9.21
CA MET A 65 16.12 6.68 8.19
C MET A 65 16.13 5.24 7.66
N ALA A 66 15.92 4.25 8.54
CA ALA A 66 15.82 2.86 8.13
C ALA A 66 14.57 2.61 7.26
N ALA A 67 13.44 3.24 7.59
CA ALA A 67 12.20 3.16 6.84
C ALA A 67 12.34 3.79 5.45
N ASP A 68 12.95 4.98 5.35
CA ASP A 68 13.21 5.64 4.06
C ASP A 68 14.22 4.82 3.22
N GLY A 69 15.28 4.30 3.86
CA GLY A 69 16.27 3.44 3.22
C GLY A 69 15.73 2.08 2.77
N ALA A 70 14.65 1.58 3.37
CA ALA A 70 14.00 0.33 2.98
C ALA A 70 13.04 0.48 1.79
N ILE A 71 12.63 1.71 1.45
CA ILE A 71 11.73 2.01 0.33
C ILE A 71 12.43 2.65 -0.89
N MET A 72 13.75 2.90 -0.81
CA MET A 72 14.62 3.27 -1.94
C MET A 72 15.26 2.05 -2.59
#